data_AF-A0A3L9HNS4-F1
#
_entry.id   AF-A0A3L9HNS4-F1
#
_cell.length_a   1.000
_cell.length_b   1.000
_cell.length_c   1.000
_cell.angle_alpha   90.00
_cell.angle_beta   90.00
_cell.angle_gamma   90.00
#
_symmetry.space_group_name_H-M   'P 1'
#
loop_
_entity.id
_entity.type
_entity.pdbx_description
1 polymer ?
#
loop_
_entity_poly.entity_id
_entity_poly.type
_entity_poly.pdbx_seq_one_letter_code
_entity_poly.pdbx_strand_id
1 'polypeptide(L)'
;MQDLIVSLWQEHGFTVLLVTHDVSEAVAMADRVLLIEEGKIGLDLTVDIPRPRRLGSVRLAELEAEVLQRVMQRGESETRLRKQG
;
A
#
# COMPACT_ATOMS: atom_id res chain seq x y z
N MET A 1 -0.55 4.13 -16.43
CA MET A 1 -0.95 5.35 -15.69
C MET A 1 0.00 5.61 -14.51
N GLN A 2 0.32 4.58 -13.74
CA GLN A 2 1.25 4.61 -12.60
C GLN A 2 2.61 5.25 -12.94
N ASP A 3 3.24 4.81 -14.04
CA ASP A 3 4.54 5.34 -14.48
C ASP A 3 4.53 6.86 -14.77
N LEU A 4 3.43 7.39 -15.31
CA LEU A 4 3.29 8.81 -15.60
C LEU A 4 3.20 9.64 -14.31
N ILE A 5 2.47 9.15 -13.31
CA ILE A 5 2.37 9.82 -12.01
C ILE A 5 3.74 9.85 -11.35
N VAL A 6 4.45 8.71 -11.36
CA VAL A 6 5.81 8.62 -10.79
C VAL A 6 6.77 9.56 -11.53
N SER A 7 6.71 9.62 -12.87
CA SER A 7 7.61 10.49 -13.65
C SER A 7 7.35 11.97 -13.38
N LEU A 8 6.10 12.41 -13.38
CA LEU A 8 5.73 13.81 -13.11
C LEU A 8 6.11 14.22 -11.69
N TRP A 9 5.90 13.33 -10.73
CA TRP A 9 6.31 13.56 -9.35
C TRP A 9 7.82 13.70 -9.21
N GLN A 10 8.61 12.82 -9.85
CA GLN A 10 10.07 12.90 -9.84
C GLN A 10 10.59 14.16 -10.55
N GLU A 11 9.92 14.60 -11.60
CA GLU A 11 10.29 15.80 -12.36
C GLU A 11 10.00 17.09 -11.60
N HIS A 12 8.84 17.18 -10.95
CA HIS A 12 8.34 18.43 -10.38
C HIS A 12 8.43 18.52 -8.84
N GLY A 13 8.71 17.42 -8.15
CA GLY A 13 8.97 17.41 -6.70
C GLY A 13 7.77 17.75 -5.81
N PHE A 14 6.53 17.63 -6.31
CA PHE A 14 5.33 17.84 -5.49
C PHE A 14 5.06 16.68 -4.53
N THR A 15 4.10 16.85 -3.60
CA THR A 15 3.62 15.73 -2.75
C THR A 15 2.43 15.04 -3.42
N VAL A 16 2.41 13.70 -3.40
CA VAL A 16 1.32 12.88 -3.95
C VAL A 16 0.66 12.08 -2.84
N LEU A 17 -0.67 12.13 -2.78
CA LEU A 17 -1.49 11.21 -2.01
C LEU A 17 -2.28 10.34 -2.99
N LEU A 18 -1.99 9.04 -3.01
CA LEU A 18 -2.72 8.05 -3.80
C LEU A 18 -3.61 7.23 -2.87
N VAL A 19 -4.88 7.07 -3.22
CA VAL A 19 -5.81 6.16 -2.56
C VAL A 19 -6.18 5.08 -3.56
N THR A 20 -5.82 3.85 -3.27
CA THR A 20 -6.11 2.69 -4.11
C THR A 20 -6.55 1.52 -3.24
N HIS A 21 -7.27 0.58 -3.86
CA HIS A 21 -7.63 -0.71 -3.26
C HIS A 21 -6.63 -1.80 -3.65
N ASP A 22 -5.72 -1.51 -4.58
CA ASP A 22 -4.70 -2.42 -5.06
C ASP A 22 -3.40 -2.25 -4.24
N VAL A 23 -3.04 -3.30 -3.49
CA VAL A 23 -1.85 -3.28 -2.63
C VAL A 23 -0.57 -3.25 -3.44
N SER A 24 -0.53 -3.99 -4.56
CA SER A 24 0.63 -4.03 -5.46
C SER A 24 0.92 -2.65 -6.03
N GLU A 25 -0.12 -1.91 -6.44
CA GLU A 25 0.01 -0.51 -6.90
C GLU A 25 0.54 0.41 -5.80
N ALA A 26 -0.01 0.32 -4.58
CA ALA A 26 0.40 1.15 -3.45
C ALA A 26 1.88 0.96 -3.11
N VAL A 27 2.33 -0.29 -3.00
CA VAL A 27 3.71 -0.64 -2.65
C VAL A 27 4.67 -0.33 -3.81
N ALA A 28 4.23 -0.49 -5.07
CA ALA A 28 5.06 -0.16 -6.24
C ALA A 28 5.30 1.36 -6.39
N MET A 29 4.34 2.21 -6.05
CA MET A 29 4.44 3.66 -6.29
C MET A 29 4.89 4.48 -5.09
N ALA A 30 4.43 4.14 -3.88
CA ALA A 30 4.52 5.04 -2.73
C ALA A 30 5.84 4.88 -1.95
N ASP A 31 6.35 5.96 -1.36
CA ASP A 31 7.46 5.88 -0.38
C ASP A 31 6.97 5.39 0.99
N ARG A 32 5.66 5.45 1.23
CA ARG A 32 5.02 5.07 2.48
C ARG A 32 3.57 4.63 2.20
N VAL A 33 3.14 3.54 2.81
CA VAL A 33 1.80 2.96 2.67
C VAL A 33 1.09 3.04 4.02
N LEU A 34 -0.10 3.64 4.01
CA LEU A 34 -0.97 3.75 5.18
C LEU A 34 -2.22 2.91 4.98
N LEU A 35 -2.46 1.96 5.87
CA LEU A 35 -3.73 1.22 5.91
C LEU A 35 -4.68 1.90 6.90
N ILE A 36 -5.86 2.24 6.42
CA ILE A 36 -6.93 2.78 7.27
C ILE A 36 -7.89 1.64 7.64
N GLU A 37 -8.08 1.44 8.94
CA GLU A 37 -8.95 0.42 9.55
C GLU A 37 -9.84 1.12 10.57
N GLU A 38 -11.17 0.99 10.45
CA GLU A 38 -12.13 1.60 11.39
C GLU A 38 -11.90 3.11 11.64
N GLY A 39 -11.49 3.85 10.60
CA GLY A 39 -11.22 5.30 10.71
C GLY A 39 -9.88 5.65 11.39
N LYS A 40 -9.03 4.67 11.67
CA LYS A 40 -7.69 4.84 12.25
C LYS A 40 -6.62 4.29 11.32
N ILE A 41 -5.38 4.72 11.52
CA ILE A 41 -4.23 4.13 10.83
C ILE A 41 -3.91 2.80 11.53
N GLY A 42 -4.17 1.69 10.84
CA GLY A 42 -3.90 0.34 11.33
C GLY A 42 -2.51 -0.18 10.94
N LEU A 43 -1.92 0.38 9.88
CA LEU A 43 -0.55 0.11 9.44
C LEU A 43 0.08 1.39 8.88
N ASP A 44 1.33 1.62 9.25
CA ASP A 44 2.18 2.68 8.68
C ASP A 44 3.50 2.03 8.23
N LEU A 45 3.62 1.77 6.93
CA LEU A 45 4.72 1.02 6.34
C LEU A 45 5.60 1.95 5.49
N THR A 46 6.90 1.97 5.76
CA THR A 46 7.87 2.68 4.90
C THR A 46 8.37 1.76 3.79
N VAL A 47 8.35 2.22 2.55
CA VAL A 47 8.83 1.47 1.37
C VAL A 47 10.22 1.96 1.00
N ASP A 48 11.23 1.54 1.77
CA ASP A 48 12.64 1.90 1.57
C ASP A 48 13.29 1.06 0.46
N ILE A 49 12.75 1.23 -0.75
CA ILE A 49 13.23 0.61 -1.99
C ILE A 49 13.42 1.72 -3.04
N PRO A 50 14.65 1.94 -3.53
CA PRO A 50 14.93 2.99 -4.50
C PRO A 50 14.23 2.72 -5.83
N ARG A 51 13.89 3.80 -6.55
CA ARG A 51 13.32 3.73 -7.91
C ARG A 51 14.44 3.64 -8.96
N PRO A 52 14.21 2.96 -10.11
CA PRO A 52 12.96 2.31 -10.53
C PRO A 52 12.73 0.98 -9.80
N ARG A 53 11.53 0.81 -9.23
CA ARG A 53 11.14 -0.44 -8.58
C ARG A 53 10.73 -1.44 -9.65
N ARG A 54 11.32 -2.64 -9.63
CA ARG A 54 10.96 -3.72 -10.54
C ARG A 54 9.90 -4.60 -9.90
N LEU A 55 8.78 -4.79 -10.59
CA LEU A 55 7.80 -5.83 -10.26
C LEU A 55 8.54 -7.18 -10.23
N GLY A 56 8.41 -7.92 -9.12
CA GLY A 56 9.14 -9.17 -8.89
C GLY A 56 10.44 -9.05 -8.08
N SER A 57 10.80 -7.87 -7.57
CA SER A 57 11.81 -7.74 -6.51
C SER A 57 11.34 -8.50 -5.26
N VAL A 58 12.20 -9.36 -4.70
CA VAL A 58 11.91 -10.11 -3.47
C VAL A 58 11.50 -9.16 -2.34
N ARG A 59 12.26 -8.08 -2.13
CA ARG A 59 11.97 -7.09 -1.09
C ARG A 59 10.64 -6.37 -1.30
N LEU A 60 10.23 -6.15 -2.54
CA LEU A 60 8.95 -5.51 -2.83
C LEU A 60 7.79 -6.47 -2.56
N ALA A 61 7.96 -7.74 -2.94
CA ALA A 61 6.99 -8.80 -2.69
C ALA A 61 6.82 -9.08 -1.18
N GLU A 62 7.88 -8.98 -0.39
CA GLU A 62 7.82 -9.09 1.08
C GLU A 62 6.94 -7.98 1.68
N LEU A 63 7.13 -6.73 1.27
CA LEU A 63 6.32 -5.60 1.72
C LEU A 63 4.86 -5.73 1.26
N GLU A 64 4.65 -6.18 0.03
CA GLU A 64 3.31 -6.44 -0.50
C GLU A 64 2.59 -7.52 0.32
N ALA A 65 3.28 -8.62 0.65
CA ALA A 65 2.75 -9.69 1.47
C ALA A 65 2.37 -9.21 2.88
N GLU A 66 3.18 -8.33 3.50
CA GLU A 66 2.88 -7.74 4.81
C GLU A 66 1.57 -6.93 4.78
N VAL A 67 1.40 -6.07 3.79
CA VAL A 67 0.18 -5.25 3.64
C VAL A 67 -1.03 -6.13 3.34
N LEU A 68 -0.90 -7.12 2.43
CA LEU A 68 -1.98 -8.05 2.10
C LEU A 68 -2.42 -8.86 3.32
N GLN A 69 -1.47 -9.35 4.11
CA GLN A 69 -1.77 -10.09 5.34
C GLN A 69 -2.62 -9.23 6.30
N ARG A 70 -2.28 -7.94 6.44
CA ARG A 70 -3.04 -7.03 7.29
C ARG A 70 -4.46 -6.79 6.77
N VAL A 71 -4.61 -6.55 5.47
CA VAL A 71 -5.92 -6.37 4.81
C VAL A 71 -6.81 -7.59 5.00
N MET A 72 -6.25 -8.79 4.87
CA MET A 72 -6.98 -10.05 5.06
C MET A 72 -7.47 -10.23 6.51
N GLN A 73 -6.61 -9.96 7.51
CA GLN A 73 -6.96 -10.04 8.93
C GLN A 73 -8.11 -9.09 9.31
N ARG A 74 -8.13 -7.90 8.71
CA ARG A 74 -9.23 -6.95 8.87
C ARG A 74 -10.55 -7.53 8.36
N GLY A 75 -10.57 -8.08 7.15
CA GLY A 75 -11.78 -8.66 6.56
C GLY A 75 -12.35 -9.83 7.37
N GLU A 76 -11.49 -10.67 7.95
CA GLU A 76 -11.91 -11.75 8.85
C GLU A 76 -12.55 -11.24 10.14
N SER A 77 -11.97 -10.19 10.72
CA SER A 77 -12.46 -9.55 11.95
C SER A 77 -13.85 -8.94 11.73
N GLU A 78 -14.01 -8.16 10.65
CA GLU A 78 -15.28 -7.56 10.25
C GLU A 78 -16.36 -8.63 9.96
N THR A 79 -15.99 -9.74 9.31
CA THR A 79 -16.91 -10.85 9.04
C THR A 79 -17.37 -11.55 10.31
N ARG A 80 -16.50 -11.68 11.31
CA ARG A 80 -16.83 -12.33 12.60
C ARG A 80 -17.78 -11.47 13.43
N LEU A 81 -17.58 -10.15 13.46
CA LEU A 81 -18.48 -9.17 14.10
C LEU A 81 -19.90 -9.23 13.52
N ARG A 82 -20.05 -9.36 12.19
CA ARG A 82 -21.36 -9.45 11.53
C ARG A 82 -22.14 -10.74 11.81
N LYS A 83 -21.47 -11.82 12.22
CA LYS A 83 -22.12 -13.13 12.49
C LYS A 83 -22.60 -13.28 13.94
N GLN A 84 -22.26 -12.34 14.82
CA GLN A 84 -22.58 -12.38 16.26
C GLN A 84 -23.67 -11.39 16.69
N GLY A 85 -24.18 -10.57 15.76
CA GLY A 85 -25.36 -9.70 15.95
C GLY A 85 -26.54 -10.21 15.14
#